data_AF-A0A167HZ64-F1
#
_entry.id   AF-A0A167HZ64-F1
#
_cell.length_a   1.000
_cell.length_b   1.000
_cell.length_c   1.000
_cell.angle_alpha   90.00
_cell.angle_beta   90.00
_cell.angle_gamma   90.00
#
_symmetry.space_group_name_H-M   'P 1'
#
loop_
_entity.id
_entity.type
_entity.pdbx_description
1 polymer ?
#
loop_
_entity_poly.entity_id
_entity_poly.type
_entity_poly.pdbx_seq_one_letter_code
_entity_poly.pdbx_strand_id
1 'polypeptide(L)'
;MSPTYNVGSAAPAALEKAEISARQPARGSYPPTSSISTTALERLAKAAEDAHPSSNLAAADTVLYLAYGSNMCAKTFLGVRGIRPLSQVNVAVPSLRLTFDLAGVPYREPCFANVGFRNVPDKKKDCQAKSVHQDMDWDGGLVGVVYEVTQKDYRTIMRTEGAGSSYEEIVVSCHPIVQEDAFHTAPKPFLARTLYAADTSNGDDKRRWWQRLLDGRQRPDPNYAQASLRYLNLLRDGGREHGLPTSYQNYLRSLHPYIATKWSQIVGQYLFLSIWAPLLVFFFIMTGFLADETGRLPPWLAKGVTLMFNIMWTTYDAIFKPVFGDGERTVEDDADERKWLLGIGKE
;
A
#
# COMPACT_ATOMS: atom_id res chain seq x y z
N MET A 1 9.09 27.09 9.93
CA MET A 1 7.96 27.04 8.97
C MET A 1 7.98 25.68 8.33
N SER A 2 7.10 24.77 8.76
CA SER A 2 6.93 23.49 8.08
C SER A 2 6.41 23.78 6.66
N PRO A 3 6.98 23.19 5.60
CA PRO A 3 6.47 23.43 4.26
C PRO A 3 5.04 22.89 4.23
N THR A 4 4.07 23.75 3.93
CA THR A 4 2.70 23.34 3.63
C THR A 4 2.72 22.67 2.27
N TYR A 5 3.05 21.38 2.24
CA TYR A 5 2.86 20.55 1.06
C TYR A 5 1.35 20.41 0.84
N ASN A 6 0.90 20.72 -0.38
CA ASN A 6 -0.50 20.61 -0.75
C ASN A 6 -0.77 19.12 -0.99
N VAL A 7 -1.05 18.38 0.08
CA VAL A 7 -1.25 16.92 0.01
C VAL A 7 -2.47 16.62 -0.84
N GLY A 8 -2.28 15.86 -1.91
CA GLY A 8 -3.34 15.44 -2.82
C GLY A 8 -4.20 14.32 -2.23
N SER A 9 -5.42 14.17 -2.75
CA SER A 9 -6.34 13.08 -2.39
C SER A 9 -5.71 11.70 -2.65
N ALA A 10 -6.00 10.71 -1.81
CA ALA A 10 -5.56 9.32 -1.99
C ALA A 10 -6.35 8.54 -3.08
N ALA A 11 -7.44 9.13 -3.60
CA ALA A 11 -8.35 8.46 -4.54
C ALA A 11 -7.71 8.06 -5.89
N PRO A 12 -6.88 8.89 -6.54
CA PRO A 12 -6.11 8.45 -7.71
C PRO A 12 -5.27 7.19 -7.49
N ALA A 13 -4.55 7.08 -6.37
CA ALA A 13 -3.81 5.85 -6.05
C ALA A 13 -4.74 4.65 -5.85
N ALA A 14 -5.87 4.85 -5.16
CA ALA A 14 -6.88 3.81 -4.97
C ALA A 14 -7.43 3.30 -6.31
N LEU A 15 -7.65 4.21 -7.26
CA LEU A 15 -8.06 3.89 -8.63
C LEU A 15 -6.98 3.05 -9.33
N GLU A 16 -5.72 3.48 -9.35
CA GLU A 16 -4.62 2.73 -9.96
C GLU A 16 -4.45 1.34 -9.35
N LYS A 17 -4.51 1.21 -8.02
CA LYS A 17 -4.44 -0.09 -7.33
C LYS A 17 -5.62 -0.99 -7.70
N ALA A 18 -6.83 -0.44 -7.82
CA ALA A 18 -8.01 -1.19 -8.27
C ALA A 18 -7.86 -1.66 -9.72
N GLU A 19 -7.30 -0.83 -10.60
CA GLU A 19 -7.03 -1.18 -12.00
C GLU A 19 -5.99 -2.30 -12.11
N ILE A 20 -4.86 -2.17 -11.42
CA ILE A 20 -3.79 -3.19 -11.37
C ILE A 20 -4.34 -4.51 -10.84
N SER A 21 -5.25 -4.45 -9.88
CA SER A 21 -5.91 -5.63 -9.31
C SER A 21 -6.79 -6.38 -10.32
N ALA A 22 -7.29 -5.70 -11.34
CA ALA A 22 -8.07 -6.29 -12.44
C ALA A 22 -7.18 -6.90 -13.55
N ARG A 23 -5.87 -6.59 -13.58
CA ARG A 23 -4.95 -7.09 -14.62
C ARG A 23 -4.28 -8.41 -14.21
N GLN A 24 -3.98 -9.23 -15.21
CA GLN A 24 -3.14 -10.43 -15.06
C GLN A 24 -2.05 -10.40 -16.14
N PRO A 25 -0.79 -10.66 -15.78
CA PRO A 25 0.28 -10.78 -16.79
C PRO A 25 0.06 -12.04 -17.63
N ALA A 26 0.50 -12.00 -18.89
CA ALA A 26 0.48 -13.19 -19.75
C ALA A 26 1.35 -14.30 -19.12
N ARG A 27 0.92 -15.57 -19.23
CA ARG A 27 1.68 -16.70 -18.69
C ARG A 27 3.08 -16.74 -19.31
N GLY A 28 4.11 -16.84 -18.48
CA GLY A 28 5.52 -16.89 -18.92
C GLY A 28 6.09 -15.56 -19.42
N SER A 29 5.38 -14.44 -19.28
CA SER A 29 5.84 -13.12 -19.78
C SER A 29 6.91 -12.44 -18.91
N TYR A 30 7.18 -12.94 -17.71
CA TYR A 30 8.14 -12.36 -16.78
C TYR A 30 9.00 -13.45 -16.10
N PRO A 31 10.28 -13.17 -15.83
CA PRO A 31 11.17 -14.11 -15.15
C PRO A 31 10.89 -14.14 -13.63
N PRO A 32 11.37 -15.17 -12.90
CA PRO A 32 11.32 -15.19 -11.44
C PRO A 32 12.24 -14.13 -10.81
N THR A 33 11.98 -13.76 -9.56
CA THR A 33 12.82 -12.78 -8.79
C THR A 33 14.26 -13.23 -8.59
N SER A 34 14.52 -14.54 -8.63
CA SER A 34 15.86 -15.10 -8.58
C SER A 34 16.73 -14.76 -9.80
N SER A 35 16.12 -14.28 -10.90
CA SER A 35 16.88 -13.78 -12.06
C SER A 35 17.44 -12.38 -11.84
N ILE A 36 16.98 -11.65 -10.81
CA ILE A 36 17.45 -10.30 -10.50
C ILE A 36 18.73 -10.42 -9.69
N SER A 37 19.79 -9.76 -10.13
CA SER A 37 21.08 -9.77 -9.44
C SER A 37 20.98 -9.11 -8.06
N THR A 38 21.74 -9.60 -7.09
CA THR A 38 21.88 -8.93 -5.78
C THR A 38 22.64 -7.60 -5.96
N THR A 39 22.22 -6.54 -5.28
CA THR A 39 22.92 -5.26 -5.32
C THR A 39 24.34 -5.40 -4.75
N ALA A 40 25.34 -4.99 -5.53
CA ALA A 40 26.74 -5.09 -5.15
C ALA A 40 27.06 -4.23 -3.90
N LEU A 41 27.96 -4.70 -3.04
CA LEU A 41 28.34 -3.99 -1.81
C LEU A 41 28.92 -2.60 -2.10
N GLU A 42 29.71 -2.47 -3.17
CA GLU A 42 30.26 -1.17 -3.62
C GLU A 42 29.15 -0.17 -3.96
N ARG A 43 28.05 -0.65 -4.59
CA ARG A 43 26.90 0.18 -4.93
C ARG A 43 26.15 0.64 -3.68
N LEU A 44 26.06 -0.21 -2.66
CA LEU A 44 25.48 0.12 -1.35
C LEU A 44 26.37 1.09 -0.56
N ALA A 45 27.68 0.88 -0.57
CA ALA A 45 28.66 1.76 0.06
C ALA A 45 28.60 3.17 -0.56
N LYS A 46 28.58 3.25 -1.90
CA LYS A 46 28.38 4.51 -2.62
C LYS A 46 27.05 5.18 -2.26
N ALA A 47 25.96 4.42 -2.17
CA ALA A 47 24.66 4.96 -1.76
C ALA A 47 24.66 5.50 -0.32
N ALA A 48 25.45 4.89 0.58
CA ALA A 48 25.62 5.35 1.95
C ALA A 48 26.47 6.63 2.02
N GLU A 49 27.45 6.81 1.14
CA GLU A 49 28.26 8.02 1.03
C GLU A 49 27.47 9.18 0.40
N ASP A 50 26.72 8.90 -0.67
CA ASP A 50 25.86 9.87 -1.37
C ASP A 50 24.73 10.41 -0.48
N ALA A 51 24.40 9.72 0.62
CA ALA A 51 23.42 10.16 1.62
C ALA A 51 23.85 11.42 2.39
N HIS A 52 25.12 11.86 2.28
CA HIS A 52 25.56 13.12 2.87
C HIS A 52 25.06 14.34 2.06
N PRO A 53 24.52 15.39 2.72
CA PRO A 53 23.81 16.51 2.08
C PRO A 53 24.67 17.43 1.18
N SER A 54 25.95 17.11 0.98
CA SER A 54 26.87 17.83 0.09
C SER A 54 26.98 17.22 -1.32
N SER A 55 26.29 16.12 -1.62
CA SER A 55 26.32 15.49 -2.95
C SER A 55 25.28 16.12 -3.89
N ASN A 56 25.71 16.55 -5.08
CA ASN A 56 24.82 17.01 -6.14
C ASN A 56 23.99 15.83 -6.67
N LEU A 57 22.79 15.63 -6.12
CA LEU A 57 21.83 14.54 -6.41
C LEU A 57 21.27 14.49 -7.86
N ALA A 58 21.88 15.20 -8.80
CA ALA A 58 21.31 15.52 -10.11
C ALA A 58 21.82 14.64 -11.28
N ALA A 59 22.56 13.55 -11.03
CA ALA A 59 23.20 12.79 -12.12
C ALA A 59 23.28 11.26 -11.91
N ALA A 60 22.40 10.65 -11.11
CA ALA A 60 22.33 9.20 -11.06
C ALA A 60 21.36 8.67 -12.13
N ASP A 61 21.85 7.83 -13.04
CA ASP A 61 21.01 7.17 -14.08
C ASP A 61 20.03 6.13 -13.48
N THR A 62 20.27 5.73 -12.23
CA THR A 62 19.52 4.71 -11.50
C THR A 62 18.96 5.24 -10.18
N VAL A 63 17.84 4.67 -9.77
CA VAL A 63 17.12 5.01 -8.54
C VAL A 63 17.02 3.79 -7.65
N LEU A 64 17.31 3.97 -6.36
CA LEU A 64 17.05 2.97 -5.33
C LEU A 64 15.61 3.14 -4.83
N TYR A 65 14.74 2.20 -5.19
CA TYR A 65 13.32 2.20 -4.87
C TYR A 65 12.98 1.12 -3.86
N LEU A 66 12.46 1.51 -2.69
CA LEU A 66 11.97 0.59 -1.67
C LEU A 66 10.51 0.19 -1.95
N ALA A 67 10.30 -1.10 -2.15
CA ALA A 67 9.01 -1.75 -2.22
C ALA A 67 8.65 -2.45 -0.88
N TYR A 68 7.44 -2.20 -0.39
CA TYR A 68 6.92 -2.78 0.85
C TYR A 68 5.53 -3.45 0.72
N GLY A 69 4.86 -3.25 -0.42
CA GLY A 69 3.51 -3.76 -0.69
C GLY A 69 3.48 -4.73 -1.87
N SER A 70 2.47 -4.60 -2.74
CA SER A 70 2.32 -5.46 -3.93
C SER A 70 3.51 -5.44 -4.90
N ASN A 71 4.38 -4.42 -4.81
CA ASN A 71 5.59 -4.29 -5.64
C ASN A 71 6.73 -5.22 -5.21
N MET A 72 6.61 -5.89 -4.05
CA MET A 72 7.51 -6.98 -3.69
C MET A 72 7.23 -8.25 -4.50
N CYS A 73 6.05 -8.41 -5.12
CA CYS A 73 5.73 -9.61 -5.87
C CYS A 73 6.13 -9.47 -7.34
N ALA A 74 6.84 -10.48 -7.87
CA ALA A 74 7.26 -10.58 -9.26
C ALA A 74 6.09 -10.38 -10.23
N LYS A 75 4.94 -10.98 -9.90
CA LYS A 75 3.71 -10.90 -10.70
C LYS A 75 3.29 -9.45 -10.94
N THR A 76 3.36 -8.61 -9.91
CA THR A 76 2.95 -7.21 -10.02
C THR A 76 4.07 -6.35 -10.61
N PHE A 77 5.31 -6.53 -10.13
CA PHE A 77 6.44 -5.66 -10.45
C PHE A 77 7.01 -5.96 -11.85
N LEU A 78 7.38 -7.22 -12.09
CA LEU A 78 7.94 -7.67 -13.37
C LEU A 78 6.84 -7.99 -14.40
N GLY A 79 5.72 -8.55 -13.96
CA GLY A 79 4.61 -8.94 -14.82
C GLY A 79 3.73 -7.76 -15.24
N VAL A 80 2.81 -7.36 -14.36
CA VAL A 80 1.78 -6.35 -14.69
C VAL A 80 2.37 -5.00 -15.08
N ARG A 81 3.42 -4.53 -14.37
CA ARG A 81 4.07 -3.24 -14.65
C ARG A 81 5.20 -3.31 -15.67
N GLY A 82 5.72 -4.50 -15.97
CA GLY A 82 6.80 -4.65 -16.94
C GLY A 82 8.15 -4.07 -16.50
N ILE A 83 8.36 -3.83 -15.21
CA ILE A 83 9.61 -3.23 -14.69
C ILE A 83 10.73 -4.28 -14.73
N ARG A 84 11.96 -3.86 -15.00
CA ARG A 84 13.14 -4.74 -15.04
C ARG A 84 14.24 -4.15 -14.16
N PRO A 85 14.25 -4.46 -12.85
CA PRO A 85 15.26 -3.95 -11.93
C PRO A 85 16.64 -4.49 -12.30
N LEU A 86 17.65 -3.64 -12.13
CA LEU A 86 19.07 -3.95 -12.37
C LEU A 86 19.63 -4.81 -11.24
N SER A 87 19.25 -4.49 -10.01
CA SER A 87 19.66 -5.24 -8.84
C SER A 87 18.62 -5.13 -7.71
N GLN A 88 18.74 -5.99 -6.69
CA GLN A 88 17.88 -5.96 -5.51
C GLN A 88 18.62 -6.28 -4.21
N VAL A 89 18.09 -5.77 -3.09
CA VAL A 89 18.56 -6.10 -1.75
C VAL A 89 17.39 -6.07 -0.75
N ASN A 90 17.34 -7.06 0.14
CA ASN A 90 16.36 -7.08 1.23
C ASN A 90 16.80 -6.09 2.30
N VAL A 91 15.86 -5.32 2.85
CA VAL A 91 16.18 -4.28 3.83
C VAL A 91 15.19 -4.24 4.98
N ALA A 92 15.68 -3.84 6.15
CA ALA A 92 14.88 -3.41 7.28
C ALA A 92 14.82 -1.88 7.32
N VAL A 93 13.65 -1.33 7.64
CA VAL A 93 13.41 0.12 7.72
C VAL A 93 12.79 0.44 9.08
N PRO A 94 13.61 0.62 10.13
CA PRO A 94 13.14 0.76 11.51
C PRO A 94 12.30 2.01 11.76
N SER A 95 12.36 3.02 10.89
CA SER A 95 11.58 4.26 11.01
C SER A 95 10.13 4.13 10.52
N LEU A 96 9.82 3.08 9.74
CA LEU A 96 8.51 2.87 9.15
C LEU A 96 7.84 1.60 9.69
N ARG A 97 6.51 1.59 9.62
CA ARG A 97 5.65 0.42 9.82
C ARG A 97 4.72 0.22 8.62
N LEU A 98 4.38 -1.03 8.32
CA LEU A 98 3.35 -1.36 7.33
C LEU A 98 1.96 -1.07 7.89
N THR A 99 1.10 -0.38 7.13
CA THR A 99 -0.31 -0.14 7.46
C THR A 99 -1.22 -0.50 6.29
N PHE A 100 -2.53 -0.63 6.54
CA PHE A 100 -3.53 -0.94 5.51
C PHE A 100 -4.65 0.12 5.50
N ASP A 101 -4.23 1.39 5.45
CA ASP A 101 -5.11 2.56 5.58
C ASP A 101 -5.43 3.26 4.24
N LEU A 102 -4.83 2.81 3.13
CA LEU A 102 -5.19 3.31 1.80
C LEU A 102 -6.52 2.69 1.38
N ALA A 103 -7.61 3.45 1.46
CA ALA A 103 -8.94 3.03 1.05
C ALA A 103 -8.98 2.61 -0.43
N GLY A 104 -9.59 1.46 -0.73
CA GLY A 104 -9.80 0.96 -2.07
C GLY A 104 -11.28 0.96 -2.47
N VAL A 105 -11.75 -0.17 -2.99
CA VAL A 105 -13.15 -0.37 -3.40
C VAL A 105 -13.84 -1.31 -2.39
N PRO A 106 -14.91 -0.87 -1.71
CA PRO A 106 -15.66 -1.70 -0.77
C PRO A 106 -16.05 -3.07 -1.32
N TYR A 107 -16.11 -4.07 -0.44
CA TYR A 107 -16.42 -5.48 -0.70
C TYR A 107 -15.44 -6.24 -1.61
N ARG A 108 -14.56 -5.58 -2.36
CA ARG A 108 -13.67 -6.22 -3.33
C ARG A 108 -12.20 -6.09 -2.95
N GLU A 109 -11.73 -4.86 -2.78
CA GLU A 109 -10.36 -4.53 -2.39
C GLU A 109 -10.44 -3.38 -1.39
N PRO A 110 -10.86 -3.64 -0.14
CA PRO A 110 -11.33 -2.57 0.73
C PRO A 110 -10.23 -1.58 1.12
N CYS A 111 -9.00 -2.09 1.28
CA CYS A 111 -7.82 -1.28 1.49
C CYS A 111 -6.55 -1.91 0.91
N PHE A 112 -5.51 -1.09 0.78
CA PHE A 112 -4.19 -1.43 0.27
C PHE A 112 -3.10 -1.01 1.25
N ALA A 113 -1.88 -1.53 1.04
CA ALA A 113 -0.74 -1.23 1.90
C ALA A 113 -0.28 0.22 1.77
N ASN A 114 0.06 0.81 2.91
CA ASN A 114 0.73 2.09 3.06
C ASN A 114 1.82 1.96 4.13
N VAL A 115 2.53 3.05 4.43
CA VAL A 115 3.51 3.09 5.52
C VAL A 115 3.14 4.17 6.53
N GLY A 116 3.43 3.92 7.81
CA GLY A 116 3.36 4.93 8.86
C GLY A 116 4.72 5.16 9.51
N PHE A 117 5.01 6.37 9.98
CA PHE A 117 6.22 6.65 10.74
C PHE A 117 6.09 6.13 12.18
N ARG A 118 7.13 5.45 12.70
CA ARG A 118 7.15 4.89 14.07
C ARG A 118 7.41 5.93 15.17
N ASN A 119 8.09 7.04 14.86
CA ASN A 119 8.59 8.01 15.85
C ASN A 119 7.80 9.32 15.95
N VAL A 120 6.49 9.32 15.67
CA VAL A 120 5.68 10.54 15.78
C VAL A 120 5.31 10.78 17.26
N PRO A 121 5.64 11.95 17.86
CA PRO A 121 5.33 12.23 19.25
C PRO A 121 3.83 12.22 19.50
N ASP A 122 3.50 11.58 20.60
CA ASP A 122 2.16 11.18 21.02
C ASP A 122 1.23 12.35 21.33
N LYS A 123 0.32 12.62 20.41
CA LYS A 123 -0.99 13.20 20.74
C LYS A 123 -2.16 12.27 20.44
N LYS A 124 -1.89 11.06 19.95
CA LYS A 124 -2.89 10.01 19.68
C LYS A 124 -2.49 8.64 20.26
N LYS A 125 -1.76 8.60 21.39
CA LYS A 125 -1.36 7.33 22.02
C LYS A 125 -2.54 6.53 22.57
N ASP A 126 -3.63 7.21 22.93
CA ASP A 126 -4.89 6.56 23.32
C ASP A 126 -5.62 5.89 22.14
N CYS A 127 -5.15 6.13 20.91
CA CYS A 127 -5.61 5.44 19.70
C CYS A 127 -4.55 4.46 19.15
N GLN A 128 -3.52 4.08 19.94
CA GLN A 128 -2.81 2.81 19.71
C GLN A 128 -3.76 1.65 20.06
N ALA A 129 -4.88 1.61 19.35
CA ALA A 129 -5.72 0.44 19.22
C ALA A 129 -4.79 -0.71 18.82
N LYS A 130 -4.84 -1.80 19.60
CA LYS A 130 -4.30 -3.12 19.29
C LYS A 130 -4.11 -3.27 17.78
N SER A 131 -2.89 -3.50 17.32
CA SER A 131 -2.57 -3.77 15.91
C SER A 131 -3.64 -4.69 15.34
N VAL A 132 -4.41 -4.15 14.40
CA VAL A 132 -5.69 -4.71 14.01
C VAL A 132 -5.45 -5.91 13.09
N HIS A 133 -6.14 -7.02 13.39
CA HIS A 133 -6.28 -8.20 12.53
C HIS A 133 -5.00 -8.96 12.17
N GLN A 134 -4.20 -9.24 13.20
CA GLN A 134 -3.07 -10.16 13.09
C GLN A 134 -2.98 -11.02 14.34
N ASP A 135 -2.57 -12.29 14.18
CA ASP A 135 -2.47 -13.24 15.30
C ASP A 135 -1.17 -13.10 16.09
N MET A 136 -0.18 -12.40 15.57
CA MET A 136 1.15 -12.32 16.17
C MET A 136 1.55 -10.91 16.54
N ASP A 137 2.25 -10.80 17.66
CA ASP A 137 2.92 -9.58 18.08
C ASP A 137 4.14 -9.34 17.17
N TRP A 138 4.09 -8.24 16.43
CA TRP A 138 5.18 -7.75 15.61
C TRP A 138 5.59 -6.38 16.14
N ASP A 139 6.90 -6.12 16.23
CA ASP A 139 7.44 -4.87 16.77
C ASP A 139 7.07 -3.63 15.93
N GLY A 140 6.54 -3.86 14.72
CA GLY A 140 6.09 -2.85 13.79
C GLY A 140 7.16 -2.41 12.80
N GLY A 141 8.37 -2.99 12.83
CA GLY A 141 9.42 -2.65 11.88
C GLY A 141 9.05 -3.07 10.46
N LEU A 142 9.20 -2.16 9.49
CA LEU A 142 8.99 -2.49 8.10
C LEU A 142 10.18 -3.29 7.55
N VAL A 143 9.89 -4.38 6.84
CA VAL A 143 10.87 -5.11 6.02
C VAL A 143 10.36 -5.07 4.58
N GLY A 144 11.26 -4.80 3.65
CA GLY A 144 10.93 -4.68 2.24
C GLY A 144 12.11 -5.03 1.35
N VAL A 145 11.93 -4.75 0.06
CA VAL A 145 12.94 -5.00 -0.97
C VAL A 145 13.29 -3.67 -1.61
N VAL A 146 14.58 -3.33 -1.65
CA VAL A 146 15.06 -2.22 -2.45
C VAL A 146 15.47 -2.75 -3.81
N TYR A 147 14.88 -2.19 -4.86
CA TYR A 147 15.27 -2.41 -6.24
C TYR A 147 16.10 -1.24 -6.74
N GLU A 148 17.18 -1.52 -7.44
CA GLU A 148 17.82 -0.54 -8.31
C GLU A 148 17.14 -0.55 -9.68
N VAL A 149 16.53 0.56 -10.05
CA VAL A 149 15.76 0.69 -11.30
C VAL A 149 16.31 1.82 -12.15
N THR A 150 16.13 1.74 -13.47
CA THR A 150 16.46 2.84 -14.37
C THR A 150 15.50 4.01 -14.15
N GLN A 151 15.91 5.22 -14.52
CA GLN A 151 15.00 6.38 -14.46
C GLN A 151 13.72 6.20 -15.29
N LYS A 152 13.79 5.44 -16.39
CA LYS A 152 12.61 5.09 -17.21
C LYS A 152 11.63 4.21 -16.43
N ASP A 153 12.13 3.15 -15.81
CA ASP A 153 11.32 2.24 -15.00
C ASP A 153 10.77 2.94 -13.75
N TYR A 154 11.55 3.85 -13.17
CA TYR A 154 11.11 4.66 -12.04
C TYR A 154 9.92 5.58 -12.41
N ARG A 155 9.94 6.19 -13.61
CA ARG A 155 8.77 6.93 -14.12
C ARG A 155 7.54 6.02 -14.27
N THR A 156 7.72 4.78 -14.74
CA THR A 156 6.62 3.80 -14.82
C THR A 156 6.07 3.46 -13.43
N ILE A 157 6.92 3.30 -12.42
CA ILE A 157 6.49 3.10 -11.02
C ILE A 157 5.66 4.30 -10.56
N MET A 158 6.19 5.51 -10.73
CA MET A 158 5.50 6.75 -10.34
C MET A 158 4.12 6.87 -11.00
N ARG A 159 4.05 6.57 -12.29
CA ARG A 159 2.81 6.57 -13.07
C ARG A 159 1.77 5.59 -12.56
N THR A 160 2.18 4.35 -12.31
CA THR A 160 1.27 3.25 -11.97
C THR A 160 0.93 3.15 -10.48
N GLU A 161 1.61 3.91 -9.63
CA GLU A 161 1.31 4.00 -8.20
C GLU A 161 0.40 5.19 -7.87
N GLY A 162 0.14 6.09 -8.83
CA GLY A 162 -0.52 7.37 -8.56
C GLY A 162 0.38 8.33 -7.77
N ALA A 163 1.70 8.17 -7.90
CA ALA A 163 2.66 9.04 -7.23
C ALA A 163 2.62 10.46 -7.83
N GLY A 164 2.72 11.48 -6.98
CA GLY A 164 2.56 12.88 -7.37
C GLY A 164 1.12 13.39 -7.39
N SER A 165 0.12 12.52 -7.21
CA SER A 165 -1.28 12.91 -6.96
C SER A 165 -1.83 12.37 -5.64
N SER A 166 -1.42 11.16 -5.23
CA SER A 166 -1.90 10.48 -4.02
C SER A 166 -0.79 9.96 -3.10
N TYR A 167 0.32 9.51 -3.69
CA TYR A 167 1.53 9.16 -2.93
C TYR A 167 2.58 10.25 -3.10
N GLU A 168 3.20 10.63 -1.98
CA GLU A 168 4.38 11.48 -1.94
C GLU A 168 5.64 10.61 -1.95
N GLU A 169 6.68 11.10 -2.62
CA GLU A 169 7.99 10.48 -2.59
C GLU A 169 8.71 10.90 -1.29
N ILE A 170 9.08 9.92 -0.47
CA ILE A 170 9.89 10.13 0.72
C ILE A 170 11.20 9.36 0.61
N VAL A 171 12.25 9.87 1.25
CA VAL A 171 13.56 9.22 1.34
C VAL A 171 13.72 8.63 2.73
N VAL A 172 14.06 7.34 2.79
CA VAL A 172 14.14 6.58 4.04
C VAL A 172 15.47 5.84 4.17
N SER A 173 15.92 5.69 5.42
CA SER A 173 17.14 4.95 5.75
C SER A 173 16.86 3.45 5.80
N CYS A 174 17.46 2.72 4.87
CA CYS A 174 17.35 1.27 4.72
C CYS A 174 18.58 0.57 5.29
N HIS A 175 18.36 -0.48 6.09
CA HIS A 175 19.41 -1.32 6.66
C HIS A 175 19.43 -2.65 5.89
N PRO A 176 20.51 -2.96 5.14
CA PRO A 176 20.56 -4.20 4.36
C PRO A 176 20.48 -5.44 5.27
N ILE A 177 19.61 -6.36 4.90
CA ILE A 177 19.48 -7.68 5.53
C ILE A 177 20.35 -8.64 4.71
N VAL A 178 21.46 -9.04 5.30
CA VAL A 178 22.45 -9.88 4.66
C VAL A 178 22.36 -11.29 5.24
N GLN A 179 22.48 -12.30 4.37
CA GLN A 179 22.57 -13.69 4.80
C GLN A 179 23.90 -13.91 5.53
N GLU A 180 23.85 -14.56 6.69
CA GLU A 180 24.90 -14.59 7.74
C GLU A 180 26.28 -15.07 7.25
N ASP A 181 26.36 -15.80 6.14
CA ASP A 181 27.59 -16.46 5.69
C ASP A 181 28.55 -15.59 4.87
N ALA A 182 28.17 -14.34 4.53
CA ALA A 182 28.88 -13.61 3.48
C ALA A 182 29.83 -12.49 3.94
N PHE A 183 29.81 -12.04 5.22
CA PHE A 183 30.54 -10.81 5.59
C PHE A 183 31.11 -10.75 7.02
N HIS A 184 32.37 -10.31 7.12
CA HIS A 184 33.04 -9.97 8.39
C HIS A 184 32.61 -8.60 8.97
N THR A 185 31.78 -7.82 8.26
CA THR A 185 31.32 -6.49 8.70
C THR A 185 29.91 -6.22 8.16
N ALA A 186 28.99 -5.81 9.04
CA ALA A 186 27.63 -5.47 8.67
C ALA A 186 27.62 -4.26 7.71
N PRO A 187 26.85 -4.28 6.61
CA PRO A 187 26.82 -3.16 5.67
C PRO A 187 26.16 -1.92 6.28
N LYS A 188 26.66 -0.75 5.89
CA LYS A 188 26.16 0.54 6.36
C LYS A 188 24.72 0.78 5.85
N PRO A 189 23.89 1.50 6.61
CA PRO A 189 22.59 1.95 6.12
C PRO A 189 22.75 2.92 4.96
N PHE A 190 21.79 2.91 4.04
CA PHE A 190 21.77 3.76 2.86
C PHE A 190 20.37 4.36 2.64
N LEU A 191 20.26 5.40 1.83
CA LEU A 191 18.98 6.04 1.54
C LEU A 191 18.31 5.44 0.29
N ALA A 192 17.03 5.15 0.40
CA ALA A 192 16.19 4.74 -0.72
C ALA A 192 14.92 5.59 -0.79
N ARG A 193 14.38 5.76 -1.99
CA ARG A 193 13.11 6.44 -2.23
C ARG A 193 11.96 5.45 -2.09
N THR A 194 10.87 5.88 -1.46
CA THR A 194 9.64 5.11 -1.38
C THR A 194 8.44 6.02 -1.52
N LEU A 195 7.26 5.41 -1.59
CA LEU A 195 5.99 6.10 -1.74
C LEU A 195 5.24 6.09 -0.42
N TYR A 196 4.68 7.22 -0.01
CA TYR A 196 3.91 7.37 1.22
C TYR A 196 2.64 8.19 0.96
N ALA A 197 1.48 7.67 1.35
CA ALA A 197 0.24 8.44 1.30
C ALA A 197 0.02 9.09 2.66
N ALA A 198 0.17 10.42 2.72
CA ALA A 198 0.11 11.18 3.95
C ALA A 198 -1.30 11.28 4.53
N ASP A 199 -1.40 11.19 5.86
CA ASP A 199 -2.63 11.44 6.60
C ASP A 199 -2.92 12.95 6.62
N THR A 200 -4.01 13.37 5.99
CA THR A 200 -4.41 14.78 5.92
C THR A 200 -5.41 15.17 7.00
N SER A 201 -5.76 14.24 7.91
CA SER A 201 -6.69 14.48 9.02
C SER A 201 -6.05 15.35 10.12
N ASN A 202 -5.86 16.64 9.82
CA ASN A 202 -5.75 17.63 10.87
C ASN A 202 -7.10 17.68 11.59
N GLY A 203 -7.12 17.26 12.87
CA GLY A 203 -8.31 17.11 13.71
C GLY A 203 -9.07 18.40 14.03
N ASP A 204 -8.86 19.48 13.26
CA ASP A 204 -9.47 20.79 13.45
C ASP A 204 -9.96 21.36 12.09
N ASP A 205 -10.68 20.52 11.34
CA ASP A 205 -11.16 20.86 9.99
C ASP A 205 -12.48 21.65 10.01
N LYS A 206 -12.37 22.99 10.00
CA LYS A 206 -13.49 23.95 9.96
C LYS A 206 -14.12 24.14 8.56
N ARG A 207 -13.79 23.30 7.57
CA ARG A 207 -14.24 23.44 6.18
C ARG A 207 -15.70 23.02 5.95
N ARG A 208 -16.33 23.58 4.90
CA ARG A 208 -17.73 23.29 4.50
C ARG A 208 -17.87 21.87 3.93
N TRP A 209 -19.05 21.25 4.07
CA TRP A 209 -19.28 19.85 3.67
C TRP A 209 -19.00 19.56 2.19
N TRP A 210 -19.26 20.50 1.27
CA TRP A 210 -18.93 20.36 -0.16
C TRP A 210 -17.43 20.48 -0.46
N GLN A 211 -16.65 21.16 0.39
CA GLN A 211 -15.18 21.19 0.26
C GLN A 211 -14.59 19.84 0.67
N ARG A 212 -15.17 19.20 1.69
CA ARG A 212 -14.83 17.82 2.10
C ARG A 212 -15.13 16.77 1.03
N LEU A 213 -16.06 17.04 0.12
CA LEU A 213 -16.31 16.18 -1.06
C LEU A 213 -15.27 16.35 -2.17
N LEU A 214 -14.45 17.39 -2.13
CA LEU A 214 -13.37 17.63 -3.10
C LEU A 214 -11.98 17.26 -2.55
N ASP A 215 -11.86 17.10 -1.23
CA ASP A 215 -10.69 16.54 -0.55
C ASP A 215 -10.84 15.01 -0.41
N GLY A 216 -9.76 14.24 -0.48
CA GLY A 216 -9.85 12.78 -0.41
C GLY A 216 -10.44 12.29 0.91
N ARG A 217 -11.47 11.44 0.87
CA ARG A 217 -12.01 10.81 2.09
C ARG A 217 -11.01 9.80 2.63
N GLN A 218 -10.44 10.13 3.78
CA GLN A 218 -9.66 9.21 4.59
C GLN A 218 -10.56 8.45 5.57
N ARG A 219 -10.26 7.17 5.84
CA ARG A 219 -11.05 6.39 6.81
C ARG A 219 -10.80 6.90 8.23
N PRO A 220 -11.83 7.01 9.10
CA PRO A 220 -11.68 7.56 10.45
C PRO A 220 -10.71 6.80 11.34
N ASP A 221 -10.65 5.48 11.19
CA ASP A 221 -9.71 4.60 11.87
C ASP A 221 -8.80 3.92 10.83
N PRO A 222 -7.52 4.32 10.74
CA PRO A 222 -6.54 3.75 9.82
C PRO A 222 -6.34 2.24 9.98
N ASN A 223 -6.64 1.69 11.16
CA ASN A 223 -6.42 0.28 11.43
C ASN A 223 -7.69 -0.56 11.21
N TYR A 224 -8.87 0.03 10.98
CA TYR A 224 -10.13 -0.72 10.95
C TYR A 224 -10.26 -1.73 9.80
N ALA A 225 -9.80 -1.36 8.60
CA ALA A 225 -10.08 -2.11 7.38
C ALA A 225 -9.12 -3.29 7.19
N GLN A 226 -9.64 -4.38 6.62
CA GLN A 226 -8.86 -5.56 6.23
C GLN A 226 -8.63 -5.56 4.72
N ALA A 227 -7.39 -5.82 4.30
CA ALA A 227 -7.06 -5.98 2.89
C ALA A 227 -7.66 -7.27 2.33
N SER A 228 -7.87 -7.33 1.01
CA SER A 228 -8.39 -8.55 0.38
C SER A 228 -7.38 -9.70 0.49
N LEU A 229 -7.89 -10.95 0.50
CA LEU A 229 -7.03 -12.14 0.46
C LEU A 229 -6.10 -12.14 -0.77
N ARG A 230 -6.63 -11.72 -1.92
CA ARG A 230 -5.84 -11.62 -3.16
C ARG A 230 -4.67 -10.66 -2.97
N TYR A 231 -4.90 -9.49 -2.37
CA TYR A 231 -3.86 -8.50 -2.13
C TYR A 231 -2.83 -8.96 -1.11
N LEU A 232 -3.27 -9.53 0.03
CA LEU A 232 -2.36 -10.08 1.04
C LEU A 232 -1.49 -11.20 0.48
N ASN A 233 -2.02 -12.02 -0.44
CA ASN A 233 -1.22 -13.02 -1.13
C ASN A 233 -0.09 -12.41 -1.97
N LEU A 234 -0.24 -11.21 -2.53
CA LEU A 234 0.88 -10.53 -3.20
C LEU A 234 2.02 -10.20 -2.22
N LEU A 235 1.69 -9.76 -1.00
CA LEU A 235 2.70 -9.48 0.02
C LEU A 235 3.38 -10.78 0.48
N ARG A 236 2.59 -11.82 0.74
CA ARG A 236 3.08 -13.15 1.16
C ARG A 236 3.96 -13.80 0.10
N ASP A 237 3.52 -13.76 -1.16
CA ASP A 237 4.26 -14.29 -2.31
C ASP A 237 5.55 -13.50 -2.52
N GLY A 238 5.51 -12.16 -2.51
CA GLY A 238 6.71 -11.33 -2.60
C GLY A 238 7.71 -11.60 -1.47
N GLY A 239 7.21 -11.72 -0.24
CA GLY A 239 8.05 -12.05 0.92
C GLY A 239 8.75 -13.41 0.78
N ARG A 240 8.06 -14.41 0.23
CA ARG A 240 8.64 -15.73 -0.08
C ARG A 240 9.61 -15.67 -1.26
N GLU A 241 9.23 -15.01 -2.34
CA GLU A 241 10.00 -14.88 -3.59
C GLU A 241 11.36 -14.20 -3.38
N HIS A 242 11.44 -13.27 -2.43
CA HIS A 242 12.68 -12.57 -2.06
C HIS A 242 13.41 -13.20 -0.87
N GLY A 243 12.87 -14.25 -0.26
CA GLY A 243 13.47 -14.86 0.92
C GLY A 243 13.63 -13.86 2.08
N LEU A 244 12.59 -13.04 2.35
CA LEU A 244 12.58 -12.14 3.51
C LEU A 244 12.75 -12.95 4.81
N PRO A 245 13.20 -12.34 5.92
CA PRO A 245 13.36 -13.06 7.19
C PRO A 245 12.13 -13.86 7.58
N THR A 246 12.32 -15.08 8.08
CA THR A 246 11.23 -15.99 8.44
C THR A 246 10.24 -15.35 9.43
N SER A 247 10.74 -14.54 10.37
CA SER A 247 9.91 -13.79 11.31
C SER A 247 8.96 -12.81 10.59
N TYR A 248 9.43 -12.09 9.57
CA TYR A 248 8.59 -11.19 8.78
C TYR A 248 7.66 -11.94 7.83
N GLN A 249 8.08 -13.08 7.26
CA GLN A 249 7.16 -13.91 6.49
C GLN A 249 6.01 -14.44 7.34
N ASN A 250 6.27 -14.81 8.59
CA ASN A 250 5.23 -15.19 9.55
C ASN A 250 4.31 -14.00 9.83
N TYR A 251 4.87 -12.80 9.99
CA TYR A 251 4.09 -11.55 10.13
C TYR A 251 3.08 -11.39 8.99
N LEU A 252 3.54 -11.45 7.75
CA LEU A 252 2.67 -11.34 6.58
C LEU A 252 1.63 -12.46 6.48
N ARG A 253 1.91 -13.65 7.02
CA ARG A 253 0.94 -14.77 7.07
C ARG A 253 -0.15 -14.54 8.10
N SER A 254 0.17 -13.94 9.24
CA SER A 254 -0.79 -13.70 10.33
C SER A 254 -1.83 -12.62 10.02
N LEU A 255 -1.58 -11.75 9.04
CA LEU A 255 -2.53 -10.71 8.62
C LEU A 255 -3.85 -11.35 8.15
N HIS A 256 -4.97 -10.97 8.75
CA HIS A 256 -6.27 -11.50 8.38
C HIS A 256 -6.84 -10.78 7.15
N PRO A 257 -7.30 -11.54 6.13
CA PRO A 257 -7.97 -10.97 4.97
C PRO A 257 -9.40 -10.55 5.29
N TYR A 258 -9.92 -9.60 4.52
CA TYR A 258 -11.36 -9.38 4.40
C TYR A 258 -12.02 -10.59 3.71
N ILE A 259 -13.07 -11.13 4.34
CA ILE A 259 -13.93 -12.20 3.84
C ILE A 259 -15.38 -11.79 4.05
N ALA A 260 -16.18 -11.86 2.98
CA ALA A 260 -17.63 -11.73 3.09
C ALA A 260 -18.19 -13.02 3.71
N THR A 261 -18.74 -12.94 4.93
CA THR A 261 -19.28 -14.08 5.67
C THR A 261 -20.78 -14.24 5.44
N LYS A 262 -21.51 -13.13 5.26
CA LYS A 262 -22.97 -13.11 5.12
C LYS A 262 -23.39 -13.08 3.66
N TRP A 263 -24.46 -13.80 3.32
CA TRP A 263 -25.04 -13.75 1.97
C TRP A 263 -25.49 -12.34 1.58
N SER A 264 -25.93 -11.52 2.55
CA SER A 264 -26.26 -10.11 2.33
C SER A 264 -25.06 -9.30 1.81
N GLN A 265 -23.84 -9.56 2.30
CA GLN A 265 -22.62 -8.88 1.84
C GLN A 265 -22.28 -9.28 0.40
N ILE A 266 -22.53 -10.54 0.02
CA ILE A 266 -22.34 -11.02 -1.36
C ILE A 266 -23.31 -10.30 -2.31
N VAL A 267 -24.59 -10.22 -1.96
CA VAL A 267 -25.58 -9.48 -2.77
C VAL A 267 -25.21 -8.00 -2.84
N GLY A 268 -24.85 -7.39 -1.70
CA GLY A 268 -24.39 -6.01 -1.62
C GLY A 268 -23.17 -5.74 -2.47
N GLN A 269 -22.20 -6.65 -2.49
CA GLN A 269 -21.01 -6.58 -3.33
C GLN A 269 -21.38 -6.52 -4.81
N TYR A 270 -22.22 -7.44 -5.29
CA TYR A 270 -22.63 -7.45 -6.70
C TYR A 270 -23.38 -6.18 -7.08
N LEU A 271 -24.35 -5.75 -6.28
CA LEU A 271 -25.11 -4.53 -6.53
C LEU A 271 -24.20 -3.29 -6.53
N PHE A 272 -23.29 -3.20 -5.55
CA PHE A 272 -22.36 -2.09 -5.42
C PHE A 272 -21.42 -2.01 -6.63
N LEU A 273 -20.82 -3.13 -7.03
CA LEU A 273 -19.95 -3.20 -8.18
C LEU A 273 -20.70 -2.93 -9.48
N SER A 274 -21.94 -3.39 -9.64
CA SER A 274 -22.75 -3.09 -10.83
C SER A 274 -23.01 -1.58 -10.99
N ILE A 275 -23.21 -0.85 -9.89
CA ILE A 275 -23.42 0.60 -9.91
C ILE A 275 -22.12 1.35 -10.20
N TRP A 276 -21.02 0.99 -9.53
CA TRP A 276 -19.78 1.78 -9.56
C TRP A 276 -18.76 1.34 -10.61
N ALA A 277 -18.77 0.07 -11.04
CA ALA A 277 -17.77 -0.45 -11.99
C ALA A 277 -17.77 0.27 -13.35
N PRO A 278 -18.91 0.63 -13.98
CA PRO A 278 -18.88 1.38 -15.23
C PRO A 278 -18.14 2.71 -15.11
N LEU A 279 -18.33 3.41 -13.99
CA LEU A 279 -17.67 4.68 -13.72
C LEU A 279 -16.19 4.50 -13.39
N LEU A 280 -15.83 3.47 -12.62
CA LEU A 280 -14.43 3.09 -12.37
C LEU A 280 -13.70 2.78 -13.68
N VAL A 281 -14.30 1.97 -14.55
CA VAL A 281 -13.74 1.62 -15.87
C VAL A 281 -13.57 2.85 -16.75
N PHE A 282 -14.55 3.77 -16.75
CA PHE A 282 -14.42 5.03 -17.45
C PHE A 282 -13.17 5.80 -16.98
N PHE A 283 -12.97 5.95 -15.66
CA PHE A 283 -11.81 6.65 -15.14
C PHE A 283 -10.50 5.89 -15.41
N PHE A 284 -10.45 4.56 -15.34
CA PHE A 284 -9.26 3.77 -15.72
C PHE A 284 -8.82 4.06 -17.16
N ILE A 285 -9.76 4.09 -18.09
CA ILE A 285 -9.48 4.39 -19.50
C ILE A 285 -8.94 5.83 -19.61
N MET A 286 -9.60 6.79 -18.95
CA MET A 286 -9.20 8.19 -19.02
C MET A 286 -7.83 8.46 -18.39
N THR A 287 -7.50 7.88 -17.24
CA THR A 287 -6.16 8.03 -16.63
C THR A 287 -5.09 7.44 -17.53
N GLY A 288 -5.35 6.30 -18.18
CA GLY A 288 -4.46 5.70 -19.17
C GLY A 288 -4.07 6.65 -20.31
N PHE A 289 -5.02 7.46 -20.80
CA PHE A 289 -4.80 8.41 -21.90
C PHE A 289 -4.27 9.78 -21.46
N LEU A 290 -4.62 10.26 -20.27
CA LEU A 290 -4.38 11.64 -19.83
C LEU A 290 -3.31 11.79 -18.74
N ALA A 291 -2.84 10.71 -18.11
CA ALA A 291 -1.76 10.79 -17.13
C ALA A 291 -0.44 11.20 -17.80
N ASP A 292 0.27 12.14 -17.17
CA ASP A 292 1.57 12.57 -17.64
C ASP A 292 2.67 11.53 -17.37
N GLU A 293 3.90 11.82 -17.82
CA GLU A 293 5.05 10.94 -17.62
C GLU A 293 5.46 10.75 -16.15
N THR A 294 4.94 11.60 -15.25
CA THR A 294 5.19 11.54 -13.81
C THR A 294 4.07 10.84 -13.04
N GLY A 295 2.97 10.47 -13.71
CA GLY A 295 1.77 9.91 -13.05
C GLY A 295 0.79 10.95 -12.53
N ARG A 296 1.01 12.23 -12.80
CA ARG A 296 0.10 13.29 -12.40
C ARG A 296 -1.05 13.36 -13.40
N LEU A 297 -2.25 13.35 -12.83
CA LEU A 297 -3.47 13.58 -13.57
C LEU A 297 -3.70 15.09 -13.77
N PRO A 298 -4.33 15.50 -14.89
CA PRO A 298 -4.83 16.86 -15.01
C PRO A 298 -5.67 17.24 -13.79
N PRO A 299 -5.54 18.46 -13.23
CA PRO A 299 -6.18 18.81 -11.95
C PRO A 299 -7.70 18.59 -11.92
N TRP A 300 -8.39 18.79 -13.05
CA TRP A 300 -9.82 18.55 -13.16
C TRP A 300 -10.15 17.05 -13.08
N LEU A 301 -9.32 16.19 -13.66
CA LEU A 301 -9.49 14.74 -13.65
C LEU A 301 -9.21 14.18 -12.27
N ALA A 302 -8.13 14.63 -11.61
CA ALA A 302 -7.82 14.27 -10.22
C ALA A 302 -8.96 14.64 -9.25
N LYS A 303 -9.55 15.84 -9.42
CA LYS A 303 -10.73 16.27 -8.65
C LYS A 303 -11.96 15.41 -8.97
N GLY A 304 -12.16 15.05 -10.25
CA GLY A 304 -13.25 14.16 -10.68
C GLY A 304 -13.15 12.77 -10.04
N VAL A 305 -11.96 12.16 -10.05
CA VAL A 305 -11.71 10.87 -9.39
C VAL A 305 -11.94 10.98 -7.88
N THR A 306 -11.48 12.06 -7.26
CA THR A 306 -11.69 12.31 -5.82
C THR A 306 -13.17 12.42 -5.47
N LEU A 307 -13.92 13.23 -6.22
CA LEU A 307 -15.36 13.38 -6.04
C LEU A 307 -16.08 12.04 -6.20
N MET A 308 -15.73 11.26 -7.23
CA MET A 308 -16.30 9.93 -7.43
C MET A 308 -16.05 9.01 -6.22
N PHE A 309 -14.80 8.88 -5.76
CA PHE A 309 -14.48 8.03 -4.61
C PHE A 309 -15.21 8.50 -3.34
N ASN A 310 -15.34 9.81 -3.14
CA ASN A 310 -16.06 10.35 -1.99
C ASN A 310 -17.54 10.02 -2.01
N ILE A 311 -18.21 10.14 -3.17
CA ILE A 311 -19.61 9.75 -3.31
C ILE A 311 -19.74 8.23 -3.15
N MET A 312 -18.86 7.46 -3.77
CA MET A 312 -18.83 5.99 -3.65
C MET A 312 -18.76 5.55 -2.19
N TRP A 313 -17.79 6.06 -1.43
CA TRP A 313 -17.66 5.77 -0.01
C TRP A 313 -18.84 6.30 0.81
N THR A 314 -19.42 7.46 0.45
CA THR A 314 -20.58 8.01 1.16
C THR A 314 -21.80 7.12 0.97
N THR A 315 -22.06 6.67 -0.25
CA THR A 315 -23.14 5.71 -0.54
C THR A 315 -22.90 4.38 0.17
N TYR A 316 -21.64 3.95 0.28
CA TYR A 316 -21.30 2.76 1.03
C TYR A 316 -21.61 2.91 2.52
N ASP A 317 -21.08 3.94 3.19
CA ASP A 317 -21.24 4.11 4.64
C ASP A 317 -22.71 4.39 5.03
N ALA A 318 -23.44 5.15 4.21
CA ALA A 318 -24.81 5.56 4.52
C ALA A 318 -25.89 4.52 4.15
N ILE A 319 -25.62 3.66 3.16
CA ILE A 319 -26.64 2.76 2.61
C ILE A 319 -26.14 1.31 2.63
N PHE A 320 -25.02 1.02 1.97
CA PHE A 320 -24.63 -0.37 1.77
C PHE A 320 -24.20 -1.06 3.05
N LYS A 321 -23.35 -0.41 3.87
CA LYS A 321 -22.87 -0.98 5.12
C LYS A 321 -24.03 -1.30 6.09
N PRO A 322 -24.99 -0.39 6.34
CA PRO A 322 -26.16 -0.69 7.18
C PRO A 322 -27.08 -1.80 6.63
N VAL A 323 -27.27 -1.87 5.31
CA VAL A 323 -28.27 -2.78 4.69
C VAL A 323 -27.69 -4.16 4.39
N PHE A 324 -26.48 -4.21 3.84
CA PHE A 324 -25.87 -5.44 3.33
C PHE A 324 -24.76 -5.99 4.24
N GLY A 325 -24.24 -5.19 5.17
CA GLY A 325 -23.17 -5.57 6.09
C GLY A 325 -21.83 -4.92 5.75
N ASP A 326 -20.82 -5.18 6.58
CA ASP A 326 -19.52 -4.53 6.45
C ASP A 326 -18.74 -5.05 5.23
N GLY A 327 -18.34 -4.16 4.34
CA GLY A 327 -17.55 -4.45 3.14
C GLY A 327 -16.05 -4.15 3.29
N GLU A 328 -15.59 -3.83 4.49
CA GLU A 328 -14.19 -3.52 4.83
C GLU A 328 -13.59 -4.47 5.85
N ARG A 329 -14.43 -5.10 6.65
CA ARG A 329 -14.00 -5.99 7.72
C ARG A 329 -14.87 -7.24 7.77
N THR A 330 -14.20 -8.37 7.96
CA THR A 330 -14.84 -9.66 8.23
C THR A 330 -15.59 -9.55 9.56
N VAL A 331 -16.88 -9.80 9.52
CA VAL A 331 -17.71 -9.93 10.71
C VAL A 331 -17.67 -11.40 11.11
N GLU A 332 -17.10 -11.68 12.29
CA GLU A 332 -17.20 -13.00 12.90
C GLU A 332 -18.69 -13.29 13.13
N ASP A 333 -19.15 -14.46 12.70
CA ASP A 333 -20.56 -14.83 12.90
C ASP A 333 -20.80 -14.97 14.41
N ASP A 334 -21.85 -14.30 14.92
CA ASP A 334 -22.36 -14.42 16.30
C ASP A 334 -22.79 -15.86 16.67
N ALA A 335 -22.49 -16.87 15.84
CA ALA A 335 -22.72 -18.27 16.14
C ALA A 335 -21.84 -18.77 17.30
N ASP A 336 -20.63 -18.23 17.45
CA ASP A 336 -19.77 -18.55 18.60
C ASP A 336 -20.19 -17.79 19.86
N GLU A 337 -20.70 -16.57 19.72
CA GLU A 337 -21.29 -15.80 20.84
C GLU A 337 -22.61 -16.43 21.31
N ARG A 338 -23.44 -16.94 20.38
CA ARG A 338 -24.63 -17.75 20.71
C ARG A 338 -24.27 -19.10 21.34
N LYS A 339 -23.20 -19.77 20.93
CA LYS A 339 -22.72 -21.01 21.59
C LYS A 339 -22.30 -20.75 23.04
N TRP A 340 -21.64 -19.62 23.28
CA TRP A 340 -21.25 -19.18 24.61
C TRP A 340 -22.45 -18.78 25.48
N LEU A 341 -23.43 -18.05 24.91
CA LEU A 341 -24.67 -17.66 25.60
C LEU A 341 -25.66 -18.82 25.81
N LEU A 342 -25.64 -19.84 24.93
CA LEU A 342 -26.48 -21.04 25.05
C LEU A 342 -25.83 -22.14 25.91
N GLY A 343 -24.63 -21.92 26.44
CA GLY A 343 -23.98 -22.85 27.37
C GLY A 343 -23.65 -24.23 26.79
N ILE A 344 -23.60 -24.39 25.47
CA ILE A 344 -23.32 -25.68 24.83
C ILE A 344 -21.81 -25.73 24.53
N GLY A 345 -21.03 -26.06 25.56
CA GLY A 345 -19.58 -26.14 25.43
C GLY A 345 -18.85 -26.60 26.68
N LYS A 346 -19.19 -27.79 27.18
CA LYS A 346 -18.28 -28.69 27.91
C LYS A 346 -18.95 -30.05 28.09
N GLU A 347 -18.58 -31.02 27.25
CA GLU A 347 -18.34 -32.40 27.67
C GLU A 347 -17.01 -32.86 27.06
#